data_AF-A0A9D4CC03-F1
#
_entry.id   AF-A0A9D4CC03-F1
#
_cell.length_a   1.000
_cell.length_b   1.000
_cell.length_c   1.000
_cell.angle_alpha   90.00
_cell.angle_beta   90.00
_cell.angle_gamma   90.00
#
_symmetry.space_group_name_H-M   'P 1'
#
loop_
_entity.id
_entity.type
_entity.pdbx_description
1 polymer ?
#
loop_
_entity_poly.entity_id
_entity_poly.type
_entity_poly.pdbx_seq_one_letter_code
_entity_poly.pdbx_strand_id
1 'polypeptide(L)'
;MHKSGKGMGLADCLGRLPLENQDKKTIDEELVVSKLDTLSCSNHDTIPRTTQADEQFQVLAKVIIQGWPGTKCEVPVEAVPFCDYHDKISIYN
;
A
#
# COMPACT_ATOMS: atom_id res chain seq x y z
N MET A 1 -14.63 13.51 38.89
CA MET A 1 -13.74 14.69 38.87
C MET A 1 -12.73 14.51 37.75
N HIS A 2 -12.77 15.36 36.71
CA HIS A 2 -11.84 15.32 35.58
C HIS A 2 -10.79 16.42 35.77
N LYS A 3 -9.49 16.09 35.69
CA LYS A 3 -8.40 17.07 35.82
C LYS A 3 -7.90 17.47 34.43
N SER A 4 -7.71 18.77 34.21
CA SER A 4 -7.22 19.31 32.93
C SER A 4 -5.79 18.87 32.65
N GLY A 5 -5.50 18.43 31.42
CA GLY A 5 -4.25 17.79 31.01
C GLY A 5 -2.99 18.64 31.21
N LYS A 6 -3.13 19.95 31.47
CA LYS A 6 -2.02 20.87 31.77
C LYS A 6 -1.25 20.50 33.05
N GLY A 7 -1.81 19.65 33.93
CA GLY A 7 -1.16 19.13 35.14
C GLY A 7 -0.77 17.65 35.06
N MET A 8 -0.92 16.99 33.92
CA MET A 8 -0.43 15.62 33.74
C MET A 8 1.07 15.68 33.44
N GLY A 9 1.90 15.28 34.40
CA GLY A 9 3.30 15.01 34.15
C GLY A 9 3.41 13.84 33.19
N LEU A 10 3.82 14.10 31.95
CA LEU A 10 4.25 13.04 31.05
C LEU A 10 5.52 12.45 31.67
N ALA A 11 5.49 11.19 32.05
CA ALA A 11 6.70 10.50 32.47
C ALA A 11 7.64 10.45 31.26
N ASP A 12 8.84 11.04 31.40
CA ASP A 12 9.90 10.91 30.42
C ASP A 12 10.45 9.48 30.47
N CYS A 13 9.74 8.57 29.84
CA CYS A 13 10.11 7.16 29.75
C CYS A 13 10.84 6.83 28.46
N LEU A 14 11.32 7.84 27.71
CA LEU A 14 12.04 7.61 26.44
C LEU A 14 13.42 8.28 26.39
N GLY A 15 14.07 8.45 27.55
CA GLY A 15 15.51 8.59 27.60
C GLY A 15 16.18 7.26 27.24
N ARG A 16 16.44 7.01 25.94
CA ARG A 16 17.38 5.95 25.52
C ARG A 16 18.81 6.39 25.86
N LEU A 17 19.10 6.53 27.15
CA LEU A 17 20.46 6.76 27.62
C LEU A 17 21.22 5.45 27.47
N PRO A 18 22.33 5.40 26.70
CA PRO A 18 23.16 4.20 26.65
C PRO A 18 23.74 3.97 28.04
N LEU A 19 23.37 2.87 28.69
CA LEU A 19 24.03 2.46 29.93
C LEU A 19 25.45 2.02 29.56
N GLU A 20 26.44 2.85 29.91
CA GLU A 20 27.85 2.45 29.84
C GLU A 20 28.05 1.24 30.75
N ASN A 21 28.42 0.11 30.12
CA ASN A 21 28.89 -1.11 30.76
C ASN A 21 27.83 -1.85 31.61
N GLN A 22 26.82 -2.40 30.94
CA GLN A 22 26.31 -3.69 31.37
C GLN A 22 26.92 -4.75 30.46
N ASP A 23 27.63 -5.71 31.06
CA ASP A 23 28.07 -6.96 30.45
C ASP A 23 26.86 -7.71 29.88
N LYS A 24 26.38 -7.26 28.73
CA LYS A 24 25.31 -7.91 27.99
C LYS A 24 25.98 -9.01 27.20
N LYS A 25 25.94 -10.21 27.79
CA LYS A 25 25.90 -11.46 27.03
C LYS A 25 25.17 -11.19 25.73
N THR A 26 25.91 -11.37 24.64
CA THR A 26 25.42 -11.38 23.27
C THR A 26 24.10 -12.13 23.23
N ILE A 27 23.01 -11.39 23.05
CA ILE A 27 22.02 -11.89 22.13
C ILE A 27 22.35 -11.16 20.84
N ASP A 28 23.35 -11.72 20.15
CA ASP A 28 23.32 -11.73 18.70
C ASP A 28 22.03 -12.50 18.36
N GLU A 29 20.87 -11.84 18.52
CA GLU A 29 19.68 -12.23 17.80
C GLU A 29 20.04 -11.91 16.36
N GLU A 30 20.80 -12.83 15.76
CA GLU A 30 20.95 -12.94 14.33
C GLU A 30 19.53 -12.83 13.81
N LEU A 31 19.20 -11.65 13.30
CA LEU A 31 17.88 -11.35 12.80
C LEU A 31 17.81 -12.19 11.53
N VAL A 32 17.33 -13.42 11.67
CA VAL A 32 17.15 -14.35 10.57
C VAL A 32 16.03 -13.76 9.73
N VAL A 33 16.41 -12.85 8.84
CA VAL A 33 15.58 -12.45 7.72
C VAL A 33 15.46 -13.70 6.88
N SER A 34 14.40 -14.48 7.15
CA SER A 34 13.97 -15.53 6.26
C SER A 34 13.55 -14.83 4.98
N LYS A 35 14.49 -14.68 4.05
CA LYS A 35 14.16 -14.27 2.70
C LYS A 35 13.17 -15.31 2.22
N LEU A 36 11.95 -14.84 1.93
CA LEU A 36 10.91 -15.67 1.38
C LEU A 36 11.30 -15.94 -0.09
N ASP A 37 12.33 -16.76 -0.31
CA ASP A 37 12.89 -17.11 -1.62
C ASP A 37 11.92 -17.95 -2.46
N THR A 38 10.70 -18.19 -1.96
CA THR A 38 9.64 -19.00 -2.56
C THR A 38 8.52 -18.19 -3.21
N LEU A 39 8.57 -16.86 -3.19
CA LEU A 39 7.76 -16.12 -4.16
C LEU A 39 8.34 -16.43 -5.54
N SER A 40 7.53 -17.06 -6.40
CA SER A 40 7.87 -17.37 -7.77
C SER A 40 8.20 -16.06 -8.50
N CYS A 41 9.48 -15.67 -8.49
CA CYS A 41 9.96 -14.49 -9.21
C CYS A 41 9.78 -14.64 -10.73
N SER A 42 9.56 -15.86 -11.21
CA SER A 42 9.37 -16.19 -12.62
C SER A 42 8.07 -15.68 -13.22
N ASN A 43 7.08 -15.30 -12.41
CA ASN A 43 5.75 -14.91 -12.88
C ASN A 43 5.36 -13.45 -12.56
N HIS A 44 6.28 -12.63 -12.06
CA HIS A 44 5.98 -11.22 -11.75
C HIS A 44 5.51 -10.44 -12.99
N ASP A 45 6.00 -10.80 -14.17
CA ASP A 45 5.61 -10.17 -15.42
C ASP A 45 4.33 -10.75 -16.01
N THR A 46 3.81 -11.86 -15.48
CA THR A 46 2.63 -12.53 -16.05
C THR A 46 1.42 -11.61 -15.97
N ILE A 47 1.14 -11.04 -14.80
CA ILE A 47 -0.02 -10.15 -14.61
C ILE A 47 0.12 -8.88 -15.47
N PRO A 48 1.23 -8.11 -15.42
CA PRO A 48 1.41 -6.96 -16.32
C PRO A 48 1.27 -7.31 -17.79
N ARG A 49 1.85 -8.45 -18.23
CA ARG A 49 1.79 -8.89 -19.63
C ARG A 49 0.38 -9.27 -20.05
N THR A 50 -0.34 -10.05 -19.25
CA THR A 50 -1.72 -10.43 -19.56
C THR A 50 -2.64 -9.21 -19.55
N THR A 51 -2.44 -8.29 -18.61
CA THR A 51 -3.21 -7.04 -18.55
C THR A 51 -2.89 -6.13 -19.75
N GLN A 52 -1.64 -6.10 -20.20
CA GLN A 52 -1.24 -5.31 -21.38
C GLN A 52 -1.83 -5.88 -22.67
N ALA A 53 -1.91 -7.21 -22.78
CA ALA A 53 -2.47 -7.89 -23.94
C ALA A 53 -4.00 -7.83 -24.01
N ASP A 54 -4.67 -7.58 -22.88
CA ASP A 54 -6.12 -7.51 -22.79
C ASP A 54 -6.67 -6.15 -23.25
N GLU A 55 -7.42 -6.17 -24.35
CA GLU A 55 -8.02 -4.97 -24.95
C GLU A 55 -8.99 -4.26 -24.01
N GLN A 56 -9.76 -5.00 -23.19
CA GLN A 56 -10.70 -4.41 -22.24
C GLN A 56 -9.96 -3.55 -21.21
N PHE A 57 -8.84 -4.07 -20.69
CA PHE A 57 -8.03 -3.32 -19.74
C PHE A 57 -7.28 -2.15 -20.39
N GLN A 58 -6.90 -2.25 -21.67
CA GLN A 58 -6.34 -1.09 -22.39
C GLN A 58 -7.37 0.02 -22.59
N VAL A 59 -8.63 -0.31 -22.88
CA VAL A 59 -9.72 0.67 -22.97
C VAL A 59 -10.00 1.28 -21.59
N LEU A 60 -10.11 0.46 -20.56
CA LEU A 60 -10.34 0.91 -19.19
C LEU A 60 -9.23 1.86 -18.71
N ALA A 61 -7.95 1.52 -18.96
CA ALA A 61 -6.81 2.36 -18.60
C ALA A 61 -6.89 3.75 -19.25
N LYS A 62 -7.30 3.84 -20.52
CA LYS A 62 -7.51 5.12 -21.21
C LYS A 62 -8.62 5.93 -20.55
N VAL A 63 -9.74 5.32 -20.21
CA VAL A 63 -10.86 5.99 -19.52
C VAL A 63 -10.41 6.52 -18.15
N ILE A 64 -9.65 5.72 -17.38
CA ILE A 64 -9.13 6.16 -16.09
C ILE A 64 -8.20 7.36 -16.23
N ILE A 65 -7.30 7.35 -17.22
CA ILE A 65 -6.32 8.42 -17.46
C ILE A 65 -6.98 9.69 -18.01
N GLN A 66 -7.93 9.56 -18.92
CA GLN A 66 -8.60 10.69 -19.58
C GLN A 66 -9.76 11.26 -18.75
N GLY A 67 -10.24 10.50 -17.78
CA GLY A 67 -11.41 10.82 -16.98
C GLY A 67 -12.65 10.04 -17.42
N TRP A 68 -13.52 9.76 -16.46
CA TRP A 68 -14.78 9.08 -16.69
C TRP A 68 -15.78 10.00 -17.41
N PRO A 69 -16.52 9.50 -18.40
CA PRO A 69 -17.60 10.25 -19.04
C PRO A 69 -18.68 10.67 -18.03
N GLY A 70 -19.35 11.79 -18.30
CA GLY A 70 -20.38 12.31 -17.42
C GLY A 70 -21.64 11.45 -17.36
N THR A 71 -21.88 10.62 -18.38
CA THR A 71 -23.01 9.70 -18.43
C THR A 71 -22.59 8.28 -18.78
N LYS A 72 -23.32 7.28 -18.23
CA LYS A 72 -23.04 5.85 -18.46
C LYS A 72 -23.14 5.45 -19.95
N CYS A 73 -23.96 6.14 -20.74
CA CYS A 73 -24.15 5.86 -22.16
C CYS A 73 -22.91 6.21 -23.02
N GLU A 74 -22.04 7.09 -22.51
CA GLU A 74 -20.83 7.53 -23.19
C GLU A 74 -19.60 6.67 -22.81
N VAL A 75 -19.76 5.76 -21.84
CA VAL A 75 -18.71 4.84 -21.42
C VAL A 75 -18.52 3.77 -22.51
N PRO A 76 -17.28 3.52 -22.98
CA PRO A 76 -16.99 2.42 -23.89
C PRO A 76 -17.53 1.11 -23.35
N VAL A 77 -18.06 0.25 -24.22
CA VAL A 77 -18.74 -1.01 -23.84
C VAL A 77 -17.83 -1.88 -22.97
N GLU A 78 -16.54 -1.87 -23.26
CA GLU A 78 -15.50 -2.60 -22.54
C GLU A 78 -15.34 -2.10 -21.10
N ALA A 79 -15.54 -0.80 -20.85
CA ALA A 79 -15.38 -0.15 -19.55
C ALA A 79 -16.68 -0.08 -18.72
N VAL A 80 -17.85 -0.32 -19.33
CA VAL A 80 -19.17 -0.32 -18.66
C VAL A 80 -19.19 -1.17 -17.37
N PRO A 81 -18.63 -2.40 -17.32
CA PRO A 81 -18.64 -3.23 -16.11
C PRO A 81 -17.94 -2.59 -14.90
N PHE A 82 -17.05 -1.62 -15.13
CA PHE A 82 -16.23 -1.00 -14.12
C PHE A 82 -16.78 0.36 -13.65
N CYS A 83 -17.85 0.86 -14.27
CA CYS A 83 -18.41 2.18 -13.99
C CYS A 83 -18.88 2.33 -12.52
N ASP A 84 -19.42 1.27 -11.92
CA ASP A 84 -19.88 1.28 -10.53
C ASP A 84 -18.73 1.31 -9.52
N TYR A 85 -17.50 1.08 -9.98
CA TYR A 85 -16.27 1.07 -9.18
C TYR A 85 -15.33 2.22 -9.56
N HIS A 86 -15.76 3.15 -10.41
CA HIS A 86 -14.89 4.18 -10.98
C HIS A 86 -14.13 4.99 -9.91
N ASP A 87 -14.78 5.35 -8.81
CA ASP A 87 -14.15 6.06 -7.68
C ASP A 87 -13.01 5.26 -7.01
N LYS A 88 -13.06 3.93 -7.06
CA LYS A 88 -12.07 3.04 -6.44
C LYS A 88 -10.88 2.76 -7.34
N ILE A 89 -11.07 2.86 -8.65
CA ILE A 89 -10.05 2.60 -9.69
C ILE A 89 -9.48 3.89 -10.28
N SER A 90 -10.06 5.04 -9.96
CA SER A 90 -9.53 6.34 -10.32
C SER A 90 -8.24 6.59 -9.56
N ILE A 91 -7.23 7.10 -10.27
CA ILE A 91 -5.95 7.43 -9.69
C ILE A 91 -6.11 8.82 -9.05
N TYR A 92 -5.94 8.91 -7.72
CA TYR A 92 -5.74 10.21 -7.09
C TYR A 92 -4.37 10.71 -7.54
N ASN A 93 -4.36 11.74 -8.37
CA ASN A 93 -3.16 12.48 -8.73
C ASN A 93 -2.92 13.58 -7.69
#